data_AF-A0A0P8AWF1-F1
#
_entry.id   AF-A0A0P8AWF1-F1
#
_cell.length_a   1.000
_cell.length_b   1.000
_cell.length_c   1.000
_cell.angle_alpha   90.00
_cell.angle_beta   90.00
_cell.angle_gamma   90.00
#
_symmetry.space_group_name_H-M   'P 1'
#
loop_
_entity.id
_entity.type
_entity.pdbx_description
1 polymer ?
#
loop_
_entity_poly.entity_id
_entity_poly.type
_entity_poly.pdbx_seq_one_letter_code
_entity_poly.pdbx_strand_id
1 'polypeptide(L)'
;MGFTLIFAFIMVFNHIPPASDSISANAAHPASENPAPDHTSGPASEKPASANTTHPTPENPAPANTTHPTPENPAPAEVTLIDFTTTAPEVWQIVNDNVMGGVSRSKINAHADGFAVFSGTVSLRNNGGFASMRAQAQQPADLSGYEGLAVRVLGDGKVYALRLKTVVNGRITWYAFEANFTTVAGEWQTYYVPFSDFRPVYRGSSVRGNPPLNTDAIIELGFMIKDRQEGPFSLGIDRVKVYR
;
A
#
# COMPACT_ATOMS: atom_id res chain seq x y z
N MET A 1 26.98 -14.59 9.32
CA MET A 1 26.17 -15.26 8.27
C MET A 1 24.81 -14.55 8.17
N GLY A 2 24.75 -13.33 7.61
CA GLY A 2 23.56 -12.47 7.70
C GLY A 2 23.00 -11.93 6.37
N PHE A 3 23.60 -12.29 5.23
CA PHE A 3 23.24 -11.73 3.93
C PHE A 3 22.21 -12.56 3.12
N THR A 4 21.85 -13.75 3.61
CA THR A 4 20.93 -14.67 2.90
C THR A 4 19.45 -14.39 3.18
N LEU A 5 19.12 -13.73 4.30
CA LEU A 5 17.74 -13.47 4.75
C LEU A 5 16.93 -12.59 3.79
N ILE A 6 17.55 -11.55 3.23
CA ILE A 6 16.85 -10.49 2.47
C ILE A 6 16.48 -10.97 1.06
N PHE A 7 17.33 -11.80 0.44
CA PHE A 7 17.07 -12.33 -0.91
C PHE A 7 15.92 -13.34 -0.98
N ALA A 8 15.56 -14.00 0.13
CA ALA A 8 14.49 -15.00 0.14
C ALA A 8 13.07 -14.41 0.01
N PHE A 9 12.86 -13.17 0.46
CA PHE A 9 11.56 -12.49 0.30
C PHE A 9 11.47 -11.74 -1.05
N ILE A 10 12.60 -11.29 -1.59
CA ILE A 10 12.66 -10.47 -2.81
C ILE A 10 12.84 -11.29 -4.10
N MET A 11 13.60 -12.40 -4.11
CA MET A 11 13.79 -13.22 -5.33
C MET A 11 12.54 -14.01 -5.77
N VAL A 12 11.50 -14.09 -4.94
CA VAL A 12 10.30 -14.90 -5.20
C VAL A 12 9.42 -14.35 -6.34
N PHE A 13 9.66 -13.10 -6.76
CA PHE A 13 8.73 -12.35 -7.62
C PHE A 13 9.17 -12.17 -9.08
N ASN A 14 10.36 -12.65 -9.48
CA ASN A 14 10.95 -12.40 -10.80
C ASN A 14 10.97 -13.62 -11.75
N HIS A 15 9.91 -14.43 -11.77
CA HIS A 15 9.70 -15.44 -12.83
C HIS A 15 8.21 -15.69 -13.17
N ILE A 16 7.56 -14.66 -13.72
CA ILE A 16 6.38 -14.85 -14.57
C ILE A 16 6.88 -14.68 -16.02
N PRO A 17 6.94 -15.74 -16.85
CA PRO A 17 7.20 -15.56 -18.27
C PRO A 17 6.01 -14.82 -18.92
N PRO A 18 6.23 -13.94 -19.90
CA PRO A 18 5.15 -13.23 -20.55
C PRO A 18 4.18 -14.23 -21.20
N ALA A 19 2.88 -13.98 -21.04
CA ALA A 19 1.86 -14.75 -21.72
C ALA A 19 2.09 -14.67 -23.23
N SER A 20 2.15 -15.82 -23.90
CA SER A 20 2.30 -15.89 -25.34
C SER A 20 0.99 -15.48 -26.03
N ASP A 21 0.92 -14.25 -26.54
CA ASP A 21 -0.21 -13.80 -27.34
C ASP A 21 -0.30 -14.59 -28.65
N SER A 22 -1.35 -15.40 -28.78
CA SER A 22 -1.71 -16.08 -30.02
C SER A 22 -3.20 -15.93 -30.32
N ILE A 23 -3.61 -14.76 -30.83
CA ILE A 23 -4.89 -14.60 -31.52
C ILE A 23 -4.64 -13.94 -32.87
N SER A 24 -4.86 -14.72 -33.93
CA SER A 24 -5.03 -14.22 -35.30
C SER A 24 -6.52 -14.13 -35.59
N ALA A 25 -7.00 -12.97 -36.09
CA ALA A 25 -7.80 -12.86 -37.31
C ALA A 25 -8.45 -11.47 -37.49
N ASN A 26 -8.19 -10.88 -38.67
CA ASN A 26 -9.00 -9.94 -39.45
C ASN A 26 -10.40 -9.52 -38.95
N ALA A 27 -10.71 -8.22 -39.08
CA ALA A 27 -11.56 -7.74 -40.19
C ALA A 27 -11.61 -6.20 -40.37
N ALA A 28 -11.53 -5.78 -41.64
CA ALA A 28 -12.17 -4.61 -42.28
C ALA A 28 -12.12 -3.19 -41.66
N HIS A 29 -11.36 -2.32 -42.34
CA HIS A 29 -11.72 -0.92 -42.63
C HIS A 29 -12.43 -0.86 -44.02
N PRO A 30 -13.11 0.23 -44.48
CA PRO A 30 -12.62 1.61 -44.37
C PRO A 30 -13.62 2.80 -44.25
N ALA A 31 -13.06 3.94 -43.83
CA ALA A 31 -13.23 5.33 -44.32
C ALA A 31 -14.60 6.03 -44.51
N SER A 32 -14.84 7.06 -43.68
CA SER A 32 -15.35 8.42 -44.02
C SER A 32 -15.43 9.25 -42.70
N GLU A 33 -15.24 10.58 -42.59
CA GLU A 33 -14.70 11.66 -43.45
C GLU A 33 -14.33 12.88 -42.56
N ASN A 34 -13.68 13.93 -43.10
CA ASN A 34 -13.56 15.27 -42.47
C ASN A 34 -13.32 16.34 -43.57
N PRO A 35 -13.93 17.54 -43.52
CA PRO A 35 -13.20 18.70 -42.99
C PRO A 35 -14.05 19.75 -42.22
N ALA A 36 -13.35 20.69 -41.57
CA ALA A 36 -13.86 21.90 -40.87
C ALA A 36 -13.93 23.12 -41.85
N PRO A 37 -13.82 24.41 -41.45
CA PRO A 37 -14.16 25.14 -40.20
C PRO A 37 -15.00 26.44 -40.47
N ASP A 38 -15.41 27.21 -39.44
CA ASP A 38 -15.92 28.59 -39.63
C ASP A 38 -15.74 29.51 -38.38
N HIS A 39 -14.94 30.58 -38.56
CA HIS A 39 -14.97 32.01 -38.14
C HIS A 39 -15.76 32.53 -36.88
N THR A 40 -15.54 33.71 -36.25
CA THR A 40 -14.64 34.90 -36.45
C THR A 40 -14.55 35.81 -35.19
N SER A 41 -13.54 36.69 -35.10
CA SER A 41 -13.46 38.08 -34.50
C SER A 41 -14.12 38.40 -33.12
N GLY A 42 -13.54 39.11 -32.13
CA GLY A 42 -12.60 40.26 -32.09
C GLY A 42 -13.33 41.57 -31.65
N PRO A 43 -12.70 42.69 -31.17
CA PRO A 43 -11.33 42.96 -30.72
C PRO A 43 -11.24 43.71 -29.34
N ALA A 44 -10.18 44.51 -29.11
CA ALA A 44 -9.75 45.08 -27.81
C ALA A 44 -9.99 46.61 -27.61
N SER A 45 -9.67 47.11 -26.39
CA SER A 45 -9.26 48.49 -26.01
C SER A 45 -8.86 48.50 -24.50
N GLU A 46 -8.14 49.45 -23.89
CA GLU A 46 -6.90 50.23 -24.11
C GLU A 46 -6.67 51.03 -22.77
N LYS A 47 -5.56 51.76 -22.57
CA LYS A 47 -5.08 52.27 -21.26
C LYS A 47 -4.63 53.75 -21.32
N PRO A 48 -4.85 54.58 -20.29
CA PRO A 48 -3.75 55.32 -19.60
C PRO A 48 -3.97 55.44 -18.06
N ALA A 49 -3.05 55.66 -17.11
CA ALA A 49 -1.68 56.23 -17.00
C ALA A 49 -1.56 57.67 -16.40
N SER A 50 -1.23 57.78 -15.10
CA SER A 50 -0.48 58.86 -14.38
C SER A 50 -0.31 58.46 -12.89
N ALA A 51 0.89 58.41 -12.27
CA ALA A 51 1.76 59.51 -11.78
C ALA A 51 1.13 60.31 -10.60
N ASN A 52 1.78 60.61 -9.47
CA ASN A 52 3.16 60.41 -9.00
C ASN A 52 3.24 60.56 -7.45
N THR A 53 4.38 60.18 -6.83
CA THR A 53 5.14 60.89 -5.73
C THR A 53 5.74 59.96 -4.65
N THR A 54 6.96 60.29 -4.23
CA THR A 54 7.93 59.50 -3.42
C THR A 54 8.00 59.85 -1.92
N HIS A 55 8.31 58.86 -1.07
CA HIS A 55 9.27 59.01 0.06
C HIS A 55 9.83 57.63 0.51
N PRO A 56 11.05 57.50 1.10
CA PRO A 56 11.74 56.21 1.27
C PRO A 56 11.86 55.72 2.73
N THR A 57 12.56 54.58 2.92
CA THR A 57 13.12 53.97 4.18
C THR A 57 12.30 52.79 4.75
N PRO A 58 12.92 51.71 5.33
CA PRO A 58 14.30 51.21 5.21
C PRO A 58 14.40 49.79 4.58
N GLU A 59 15.63 49.41 4.25
CA GLU A 59 16.05 48.04 3.99
C GLU A 59 15.96 47.19 5.28
N ASN A 60 15.36 45.98 5.20
CA ASN A 60 15.32 45.02 6.31
C ASN A 60 15.95 43.69 5.83
N PRO A 61 16.89 43.06 6.57
CA PRO A 61 17.62 41.91 6.08
C PRO A 61 16.76 40.65 5.90
N ALA A 62 17.25 39.73 5.06
CA ALA A 62 16.67 38.39 4.92
C ALA A 62 16.60 37.66 6.28
N PRO A 63 15.56 36.84 6.52
CA PRO A 63 15.47 36.04 7.74
C PRO A 63 16.63 35.02 7.75
N ALA A 64 17.44 35.07 8.81
CA ALA A 64 18.53 34.12 8.99
C ALA A 64 17.99 32.71 9.18
N ASN A 65 18.57 31.73 8.48
CA ASN A 65 18.34 30.32 8.72
C ASN A 65 18.85 29.94 10.13
N THR A 66 17.95 29.95 11.11
CA THR A 66 18.22 29.39 12.44
C THR A 66 17.85 27.91 12.42
N THR A 67 18.75 27.08 11.90
CA THR A 67 18.65 25.62 12.04
C THR A 67 18.83 25.23 13.50
N HIS A 68 17.71 25.04 14.21
CA HIS A 68 17.70 24.22 15.41
C HIS A 68 17.95 22.76 14.99
N PRO A 69 19.03 22.11 15.46
CA PRO A 69 19.14 20.67 15.35
C PRO A 69 18.14 20.05 16.33
N THR A 70 16.98 19.64 15.82
CA THR A 70 16.15 18.65 16.51
C THR A 70 17.03 17.44 16.81
N PRO A 71 16.99 16.84 18.01
CA PRO A 71 17.71 15.60 18.27
C PRO A 71 17.08 14.51 17.39
N GLU A 72 17.73 14.21 16.27
CA GLU A 72 17.41 13.06 15.45
C GLU A 72 17.82 11.81 16.24
N ASN A 73 16.90 11.35 17.10
CA ASN A 73 16.97 10.02 17.67
C ASN A 73 17.08 9.05 16.49
N PRO A 74 18.17 8.26 16.37
CA PRO A 74 18.39 7.44 15.20
C PRO A 74 17.18 6.53 15.01
N ALA A 75 16.60 6.56 13.81
CA ALA A 75 15.51 5.67 13.47
C ALA A 75 15.93 4.22 13.77
N PRO A 76 15.01 3.36 14.25
CA PRO A 76 15.32 1.99 14.59
C PRO A 76 15.95 1.26 13.40
N ALA A 77 16.71 0.20 13.66
CA ALA A 77 17.51 -0.46 12.62
C ALA A 77 16.60 -1.23 11.65
N GLU A 78 16.16 -0.55 10.59
CA GLU A 78 15.17 -1.03 9.64
C GLU A 78 15.76 -1.82 8.47
N VAL A 79 15.15 -2.97 8.15
CA VAL A 79 15.48 -3.77 6.95
C VAL A 79 14.22 -3.95 6.10
N THR A 80 14.30 -3.63 4.82
CA THR A 80 13.17 -3.74 3.88
C THR A 80 12.84 -5.19 3.56
N LEU A 81 11.57 -5.57 3.74
CA LEU A 81 11.00 -6.84 3.29
C LEU A 81 10.33 -6.71 1.91
N ILE A 82 9.59 -5.62 1.71
CA ILE A 82 8.84 -5.32 0.48
C ILE A 82 9.01 -3.85 0.14
N ASP A 83 9.33 -3.58 -1.11
CA ASP A 83 9.43 -2.23 -1.66
C ASP A 83 8.58 -2.16 -2.93
N PHE A 84 7.47 -1.41 -2.90
CA PHE A 84 6.56 -1.30 -4.04
C PHE A 84 7.08 -0.37 -5.14
N THR A 85 8.23 0.31 -4.94
CA THR A 85 8.94 0.99 -6.04
C THR A 85 9.57 -0.02 -7.01
N THR A 86 9.79 -1.27 -6.58
CA THR A 86 10.46 -2.33 -7.36
C THR A 86 9.70 -3.65 -7.44
N THR A 87 8.71 -3.88 -6.57
CA THR A 87 7.90 -5.12 -6.53
C THR A 87 6.61 -4.96 -7.32
N ALA A 88 6.41 -5.77 -8.36
CA ALA A 88 5.16 -5.78 -9.12
C ALA A 88 3.96 -6.16 -8.23
N PRO A 89 2.83 -5.44 -8.30
CA PRO A 89 1.65 -5.70 -7.45
C PRO A 89 0.96 -7.04 -7.78
N GLU A 90 1.22 -7.61 -8.94
CA GLU A 90 0.64 -8.86 -9.46
C GLU A 90 0.90 -10.09 -8.58
N VAL A 91 1.92 -10.01 -7.73
CA VAL A 91 2.30 -11.06 -6.77
C VAL A 91 1.33 -11.16 -5.59
N TRP A 92 0.47 -10.15 -5.41
CA TRP A 92 -0.52 -10.08 -4.35
C TRP A 92 -1.86 -10.66 -4.80
N GLN A 93 -2.26 -11.74 -4.12
CA GLN A 93 -3.54 -12.38 -4.32
C GLN A 93 -4.65 -11.60 -3.61
N ILE A 94 -5.68 -11.22 -4.34
CA ILE A 94 -6.92 -10.67 -3.77
C ILE A 94 -7.78 -11.81 -3.18
N VAL A 95 -8.25 -11.62 -1.94
CA VAL A 95 -9.16 -12.53 -1.24
C VAL A 95 -10.27 -11.71 -0.58
N ASN A 96 -11.49 -11.81 -1.11
CA ASN A 96 -12.68 -11.11 -0.62
C ASN A 96 -13.70 -12.09 -0.03
N ASP A 97 -14.76 -11.55 0.56
CA ASP A 97 -15.84 -12.31 1.21
C ASP A 97 -16.71 -13.17 0.27
N ASN A 98 -16.45 -13.17 -1.04
CA ASN A 98 -17.18 -13.99 -2.02
C ASN A 98 -17.14 -15.50 -1.72
N VAL A 99 -16.10 -15.97 -1.03
CA VAL A 99 -15.99 -17.37 -0.56
C VAL A 99 -17.07 -17.77 0.46
N MET A 100 -17.75 -16.80 1.08
CA MET A 100 -18.91 -16.98 1.95
C MET A 100 -20.22 -16.50 1.31
N GLY A 101 -20.21 -16.15 0.02
CA GLY A 101 -21.35 -15.55 -0.70
C GLY A 101 -21.40 -14.01 -0.67
N GLY A 102 -20.44 -13.36 0.00
CA GLY A 102 -20.31 -11.90 0.07
C GLY A 102 -20.07 -11.25 -1.29
N VAL A 103 -20.23 -9.93 -1.37
CA VAL A 103 -20.13 -9.14 -2.61
C VAL A 103 -19.17 -7.96 -2.51
N SER A 104 -18.25 -7.98 -1.55
CA SER A 104 -17.14 -7.02 -1.52
C SER A 104 -16.23 -7.23 -2.74
N ARG A 105 -15.62 -6.14 -3.20
CA ARG A 105 -14.70 -6.13 -4.35
C ARG A 105 -13.46 -5.34 -4.01
N SER A 106 -12.31 -5.77 -4.50
CA SER A 106 -11.05 -5.07 -4.31
C SER A 106 -10.07 -5.41 -5.41
N LYS A 107 -9.03 -4.58 -5.55
CA LYS A 107 -7.92 -4.72 -6.48
C LYS A 107 -6.66 -4.11 -5.89
N ILE A 108 -5.51 -4.55 -6.40
CA ILE A 108 -4.20 -3.93 -6.18
C ILE A 108 -3.68 -3.46 -7.53
N ASN A 109 -3.08 -2.26 -7.59
CA ASN A 109 -2.48 -1.69 -8.80
C ASN A 109 -1.21 -0.93 -8.40
N ALA A 110 -0.26 -0.76 -9.32
CA ALA A 110 0.86 0.15 -9.13
C ALA A 110 0.41 1.60 -9.35
N HIS A 111 0.94 2.53 -8.57
CA HIS A 111 0.84 3.97 -8.78
C HIS A 111 2.08 4.49 -9.51
N ALA A 112 1.93 5.56 -10.29
CA ALA A 112 3.03 6.15 -11.06
C ALA A 112 4.19 6.63 -10.16
N ASP A 113 3.89 7.05 -8.94
CA ASP A 113 4.88 7.53 -7.96
C ASP A 113 5.58 6.40 -7.17
N GLY A 114 5.45 5.14 -7.60
CA GLY A 114 6.22 4.02 -7.05
C GLY A 114 5.64 3.36 -5.78
N PHE A 115 4.32 3.37 -5.60
CA PHE A 115 3.66 2.67 -4.49
C PHE A 115 2.48 1.82 -4.97
N ALA A 116 2.02 0.84 -4.21
CA ALA A 116 0.84 0.04 -4.55
C ALA A 116 -0.45 0.64 -3.95
N VAL A 117 -1.56 0.55 -4.67
CA VAL A 117 -2.89 0.99 -4.21
C VAL A 117 -3.81 -0.20 -4.05
N PHE A 118 -4.07 -0.60 -2.81
CA PHE A 118 -5.10 -1.57 -2.43
C PHE A 118 -6.43 -0.84 -2.24
N SER A 119 -7.35 -1.00 -3.19
CA SER A 119 -8.60 -0.23 -3.24
C SER A 119 -9.81 -1.09 -3.58
N GLY A 120 -11.00 -0.64 -3.19
CA GLY A 120 -12.21 -1.41 -3.43
C GLY A 120 -13.47 -0.85 -2.78
N THR A 121 -14.43 -1.73 -2.54
CA THR A 121 -15.67 -1.45 -1.83
C THR A 121 -16.02 -2.66 -0.97
N VAL A 122 -16.12 -2.45 0.34
CA VAL A 122 -16.67 -3.44 1.27
C VAL A 122 -18.19 -3.36 1.23
N SER A 123 -18.88 -4.50 1.26
CA SER A 123 -20.33 -4.57 1.44
C SER A 123 -20.73 -5.58 2.52
N LEU A 124 -21.76 -5.25 3.30
CA LEU A 124 -22.30 -6.12 4.35
C LEU A 124 -23.34 -7.11 3.81
N ARG A 125 -23.70 -7.01 2.53
CA ARG A 125 -24.64 -7.92 1.87
C ARG A 125 -24.11 -9.36 1.89
N ASN A 126 -25.05 -10.31 1.98
CA ASN A 126 -24.78 -11.75 2.01
C ASN A 126 -23.78 -12.18 3.11
N ASN A 127 -23.85 -11.55 4.29
CA ASN A 127 -22.92 -11.78 5.41
C ASN A 127 -21.44 -11.55 5.03
N GLY A 128 -21.22 -10.62 4.08
CA GLY A 128 -19.90 -10.06 3.77
C GLY A 128 -19.42 -9.06 4.82
N GLY A 129 -18.38 -8.31 4.46
CA GLY A 129 -17.80 -7.26 5.30
C GLY A 129 -16.28 -7.27 5.35
N PHE A 130 -15.59 -7.93 4.40
CA PHE A 130 -14.13 -7.83 4.29
C PHE A 130 -13.60 -7.85 2.85
N ALA A 131 -12.45 -7.20 2.68
CA ALA A 131 -11.60 -7.32 1.51
C ALA A 131 -10.14 -7.44 1.94
N SER A 132 -9.36 -8.28 1.27
CA SER A 132 -7.96 -8.52 1.63
C SER A 132 -7.07 -8.75 0.42
N MET A 133 -5.80 -8.44 0.58
CA MET A 133 -4.73 -8.85 -0.31
C MET A 133 -3.62 -9.54 0.50
N ARG A 134 -2.90 -10.48 -0.12
CA ARG A 134 -1.77 -11.17 0.50
C ARG A 134 -0.71 -11.61 -0.50
N ALA A 135 0.54 -11.69 -0.04
CA ALA A 135 1.62 -12.38 -0.72
C ALA A 135 2.11 -13.54 0.16
N GLN A 136 2.43 -14.68 -0.47
CA GLN A 136 3.03 -15.83 0.18
C GLN A 136 4.42 -16.06 -0.41
N ALA A 137 5.45 -16.17 0.44
CA ALA A 137 6.80 -16.50 0.01
C ALA A 137 6.91 -18.00 -0.37
N GLN A 138 7.95 -18.35 -1.13
CA GLN A 138 8.26 -19.76 -1.45
C GLN A 138 8.92 -20.50 -0.28
N GLN A 139 9.61 -19.76 0.60
CA GLN A 139 10.29 -20.28 1.78
C GLN A 139 10.00 -19.38 2.98
N PRO A 140 9.93 -19.94 4.21
CA PRO A 140 9.73 -19.15 5.41
C PRO A 140 10.91 -18.22 5.67
N ALA A 141 10.62 -16.99 6.09
CA ALA A 141 11.61 -16.02 6.56
C ALA A 141 11.76 -16.13 8.08
N ASP A 142 13.01 -16.20 8.53
CA ASP A 142 13.39 -16.03 9.94
C ASP A 142 13.47 -14.54 10.26
N LEU A 143 12.51 -14.06 11.05
CA LEU A 143 12.44 -12.70 11.56
C LEU A 143 12.58 -12.66 13.10
N SER A 144 13.09 -13.72 13.73
CA SER A 144 13.27 -13.85 15.18
C SER A 144 14.13 -12.74 15.81
N GLY A 145 15.09 -12.21 15.04
CA GLY A 145 15.96 -11.11 15.45
C GLY A 145 15.41 -9.71 15.19
N TYR A 146 14.08 -9.52 15.20
CA TYR A 146 13.40 -8.23 14.99
C TYR A 146 12.21 -8.09 15.95
N GLU A 147 11.84 -6.85 16.30
CA GLU A 147 10.74 -6.59 17.23
C GLU A 147 9.36 -6.55 16.56
N GLY A 148 9.30 -6.18 15.29
CA GLY A 148 8.04 -6.05 14.56
C GLY A 148 8.19 -5.54 13.14
N LEU A 149 7.07 -5.12 12.55
CA LEU A 149 6.97 -4.61 11.19
C LEU A 149 6.74 -3.09 11.18
N ALA A 150 7.46 -2.37 10.32
CA ALA A 150 7.21 -0.97 10.00
C ALA A 150 6.53 -0.89 8.62
N VAL A 151 5.29 -0.39 8.57
CA VAL A 151 4.52 -0.25 7.32
C VAL A 151 4.30 1.22 6.97
N ARG A 152 4.77 1.65 5.78
CA ARG A 152 4.58 3.02 5.26
C ARG A 152 3.38 3.05 4.33
N VAL A 153 2.34 3.78 4.70
CA VAL A 153 1.06 3.81 3.97
C VAL A 153 0.47 5.21 3.85
N LEU A 154 -0.28 5.44 2.76
CA LEU A 154 -1.15 6.58 2.54
C LEU A 154 -2.58 6.19 2.94
N GLY A 155 -3.10 6.82 3.99
CA GLY A 155 -4.36 6.43 4.62
C GLY A 155 -5.63 7.00 3.98
N ASP A 156 -6.76 6.36 4.28
CA ASP A 156 -8.11 6.82 3.93
C ASP A 156 -9.03 7.01 5.15
N GLY A 157 -8.48 7.01 6.37
CA GLY A 157 -9.22 7.17 7.62
C GLY A 157 -9.78 5.87 8.20
N LYS A 158 -9.46 4.72 7.61
CA LYS A 158 -9.99 3.41 8.02
C LYS A 158 -9.00 2.58 8.83
N VAL A 159 -9.52 1.56 9.49
CA VAL A 159 -8.76 0.55 10.23
C VAL A 159 -8.43 -0.63 9.32
N TYR A 160 -7.15 -1.00 9.26
CA TYR A 160 -6.67 -2.16 8.52
C TYR A 160 -6.01 -3.16 9.47
N ALA A 161 -6.18 -4.44 9.17
CA ALA A 161 -5.47 -5.53 9.82
C ALA A 161 -4.25 -5.92 8.97
N LEU A 162 -3.06 -5.81 9.56
CA LEU A 162 -1.85 -6.46 9.07
C LEU A 162 -1.94 -7.94 9.44
N ARG A 163 -1.79 -8.83 8.45
CA ARG A 163 -1.96 -10.27 8.58
C ARG A 163 -0.63 -10.99 8.39
N LEU A 164 -0.36 -11.99 9.21
CA LEU A 164 0.76 -12.91 9.05
C LEU A 164 0.30 -14.37 9.07
N LYS A 165 1.02 -15.24 8.38
CA LYS A 165 1.08 -16.67 8.73
C LYS A 165 2.51 -17.12 8.89
N THR A 166 2.66 -18.22 9.61
CA THR A 166 3.93 -18.87 9.89
C THR A 166 3.83 -20.37 9.59
N VAL A 167 4.98 -21.04 9.54
CA VAL A 167 5.08 -22.50 9.44
C VAL A 167 5.32 -23.09 10.83
N VAL A 168 4.56 -24.13 11.16
CA VAL A 168 4.72 -24.95 12.37
C VAL A 168 4.68 -26.42 11.95
N ASN A 169 5.66 -27.21 12.40
CA ASN A 169 5.79 -28.63 12.06
C ASN A 169 5.70 -28.91 10.53
N GLY A 170 6.35 -28.07 9.73
CA GLY A 170 6.37 -28.18 8.26
C GLY A 170 5.05 -27.83 7.56
N ARG A 171 4.08 -27.22 8.25
CA ARG A 171 2.79 -26.82 7.68
C ARG A 171 2.48 -25.34 7.97
N ILE A 172 1.94 -24.65 6.98
CA ILE A 172 1.40 -23.28 7.16
C ILE A 172 0.22 -23.34 8.14
N THR A 173 0.11 -22.37 9.04
CA THR A 173 -1.00 -22.27 10.00
C THR A 173 -2.37 -22.18 9.29
N TRP A 174 -3.36 -22.92 9.80
CA TRP A 174 -4.75 -22.87 9.30
C TRP A 174 -5.49 -21.59 9.73
N TYR A 175 -4.97 -20.90 10.73
CA TYR A 175 -5.32 -19.55 11.17
C TYR A 175 -4.26 -18.55 10.71
N ALA A 176 -4.57 -17.26 10.81
CA ALA A 176 -3.59 -16.19 10.64
C ALA A 176 -3.37 -15.49 11.97
N PHE A 177 -2.32 -14.68 12.01
CA PHE A 177 -2.07 -13.71 13.05
C PHE A 177 -2.50 -12.33 12.54
N GLU A 178 -3.17 -11.53 13.34
CA GLU A 178 -3.65 -10.19 12.98
C GLU A 178 -3.25 -9.16 14.03
N ALA A 179 -2.83 -7.98 13.56
CA ALA A 179 -2.66 -6.76 14.35
C ALA A 179 -3.29 -5.58 13.58
N ASN A 180 -4.02 -4.71 14.26
CA ASN A 180 -4.77 -3.62 13.63
C ASN A 180 -4.02 -2.28 13.72
N PHE A 181 -4.12 -1.45 12.69
CA PHE A 181 -3.70 -0.05 12.71
C PHE A 181 -4.79 0.85 12.10
N THR A 182 -4.96 2.05 12.65
CA THR A 182 -5.94 3.05 12.19
C THR A 182 -5.21 4.09 11.35
N THR A 183 -5.68 4.32 10.12
CA THR A 183 -5.04 5.27 9.21
C THR A 183 -5.61 6.68 9.33
N VAL A 184 -4.81 7.69 8.97
CA VAL A 184 -5.26 9.09 8.81
C VAL A 184 -5.49 9.38 7.33
N ALA A 185 -6.63 9.98 7.00
CA ALA A 185 -7.05 10.19 5.61
C ALA A 185 -6.17 11.23 4.90
N GLY A 186 -5.61 10.86 3.74
CA GLY A 186 -4.77 11.72 2.92
C GLY A 186 -3.32 11.88 3.41
N GLU A 187 -2.94 11.22 4.51
CA GLU A 187 -1.60 11.33 5.08
C GLU A 187 -0.74 10.08 4.88
N TRP A 188 0.53 10.30 4.55
CA TRP A 188 1.55 9.26 4.57
C TRP A 188 2.10 9.08 5.99
N GLN A 189 1.84 7.93 6.60
CA GLN A 189 2.30 7.59 7.95
C GLN A 189 3.02 6.24 7.99
N THR A 190 3.91 6.07 8.98
CA THR A 190 4.63 4.82 9.24
C THR A 190 4.09 4.22 10.53
N TYR A 191 3.51 3.03 10.46
CA TYR A 191 2.98 2.32 11.62
C TYR A 191 3.99 1.23 12.02
N TYR A 192 4.51 1.34 13.23
CA TYR A 192 5.33 0.32 13.86
C TYR A 192 4.39 -0.65 14.58
N VAL A 193 4.39 -1.91 14.16
CA VAL A 193 3.50 -2.97 14.62
C VAL A 193 4.36 -4.09 15.24
N PRO A 194 4.51 -4.12 16.58
CA PRO A 194 5.25 -5.15 17.29
C PRO A 194 4.72 -6.56 16.99
N PHE A 195 5.61 -7.55 16.90
CA PHE A 195 5.21 -8.96 16.81
C PHE A 195 4.40 -9.41 18.04
N SER A 196 4.62 -8.76 19.19
CA SER A 196 3.87 -8.97 20.43
C SER A 196 2.41 -8.50 20.38
N ASP A 197 1.99 -7.70 19.39
CA ASP A 197 0.60 -7.25 19.23
C ASP A 197 -0.25 -8.21 18.37
N PHE A 198 0.39 -9.07 17.59
CA PHE A 198 -0.30 -10.02 16.72
C PHE A 198 -1.08 -11.07 17.51
N ARG A 199 -2.35 -11.28 17.18
CA ARG A 199 -3.23 -12.28 17.82
C ARG A 199 -3.68 -13.35 16.81
N PRO A 200 -3.67 -14.64 17.18
CA PRO A 200 -4.08 -15.73 16.30
C PRO A 200 -5.61 -15.75 16.16
N VAL A 201 -6.08 -15.68 14.91
CA VAL A 201 -7.50 -15.60 14.57
C VAL A 201 -7.85 -16.43 13.33
N TYR A 202 -9.06 -16.98 13.35
CA TYR A 202 -9.63 -17.78 12.28
C TYR A 202 -11.06 -17.33 11.99
N ARG A 203 -11.32 -16.89 10.76
CA ARG A 203 -12.64 -16.43 10.31
C ARG A 203 -13.30 -15.41 11.27
N GLY A 204 -12.50 -14.47 11.77
CA GLY A 204 -12.93 -13.41 12.70
C GLY A 204 -12.94 -13.81 14.19
N SER A 205 -12.75 -15.09 14.52
CA SER A 205 -12.74 -15.59 15.90
C SER A 205 -11.32 -15.84 16.42
N SER A 206 -11.05 -15.52 17.68
CA SER A 206 -9.78 -15.85 18.36
C SER A 206 -9.52 -17.36 18.41
N VAL A 207 -8.27 -17.78 18.19
CA VAL A 207 -7.87 -19.19 18.26
C VAL A 207 -7.71 -19.61 19.72
N ARG A 208 -8.34 -20.74 20.09
CA ARG A 208 -8.24 -21.31 21.44
C ARG A 208 -6.78 -21.57 21.81
N GLY A 209 -6.40 -21.17 23.03
CA GLY A 209 -5.05 -21.34 23.57
C GLY A 209 -4.09 -20.21 23.22
N ASN A 210 -4.49 -19.24 22.38
CA ASN A 210 -3.68 -18.07 22.00
C ASN A 210 -2.22 -18.44 21.65
N PRO A 211 -1.99 -19.33 20.67
CA PRO A 211 -0.62 -19.70 20.26
C PRO A 211 0.18 -18.46 19.86
N PRO A 212 1.47 -18.35 20.24
CA PRO A 212 2.31 -17.23 19.88
C PRO A 212 2.63 -17.22 18.38
N LEU A 213 2.95 -16.04 17.84
CA LEU A 213 3.50 -15.91 16.49
C LEU A 213 4.90 -16.54 16.46
N ASN A 214 5.09 -17.57 15.62
CA ASN A 214 6.41 -18.08 15.31
C ASN A 214 7.09 -17.14 14.29
N THR A 215 7.92 -16.23 14.78
CA THR A 215 8.70 -15.25 14.02
C THR A 215 9.77 -15.88 13.11
N ASP A 216 10.22 -17.07 13.47
CA ASP A 216 11.36 -17.78 12.87
C ASP A 216 11.01 -18.40 11.51
N ALA A 217 9.71 -18.41 11.15
CA ALA A 217 9.20 -19.08 9.96
C ALA A 217 7.98 -18.37 9.33
N ILE A 218 8.01 -17.03 9.24
CA ILE A 218 6.93 -16.24 8.62
C ILE A 218 6.88 -16.51 7.10
N ILE A 219 5.69 -16.81 6.56
CA ILE A 219 5.51 -17.31 5.18
C ILE A 219 4.45 -16.54 4.36
N GLU A 220 3.48 -15.89 5.00
CA GLU A 220 2.42 -15.10 4.35
C GLU A 220 2.34 -13.73 5.02
N LEU A 221 2.28 -12.66 4.23
CA LEU A 221 1.97 -11.29 4.67
C LEU A 221 0.70 -10.81 3.95
N GLY A 222 -0.20 -10.14 4.65
CA GLY A 222 -1.43 -9.61 4.08
C GLY A 222 -1.89 -8.30 4.69
N PHE A 223 -2.73 -7.59 3.94
CA PHE A 223 -3.51 -6.45 4.44
C PHE A 223 -5.00 -6.80 4.30
N MET A 224 -5.82 -6.39 5.25
CA MET A 224 -7.27 -6.60 5.20
C MET A 224 -8.02 -5.41 5.79
N ILE A 225 -9.07 -4.97 5.10
CA ILE A 225 -10.14 -4.17 5.68
C ILE A 225 -11.28 -5.12 6.08
N LYS A 226 -11.79 -4.98 7.31
CA LYS A 226 -12.83 -5.83 7.90
C LYS A 226 -13.70 -5.05 8.89
N ASP A 227 -14.39 -5.77 9.79
CA ASP A 227 -15.14 -5.24 10.93
C ASP A 227 -16.24 -4.22 10.52
N ARG A 228 -16.93 -4.54 9.43
CA ARG A 228 -18.12 -3.84 8.91
C ARG A 228 -17.91 -2.39 8.47
N GLN A 229 -16.69 -2.03 8.07
CA GLN A 229 -16.37 -0.74 7.45
C GLN A 229 -16.90 -0.67 5.99
N GLU A 230 -18.22 -0.67 5.82
CA GLU A 230 -18.91 -0.64 4.52
C GLU A 230 -18.56 0.62 3.70
N GLY A 231 -18.56 0.46 2.37
CA GLY A 231 -18.30 1.54 1.42
C GLY A 231 -16.91 1.47 0.77
N PRO A 232 -16.52 2.53 0.04
CA PRO A 232 -15.26 2.59 -0.70
C PRO A 232 -14.06 2.69 0.25
N PHE A 233 -12.93 2.10 -0.14
CA PHE A 233 -11.64 2.19 0.56
C PHE A 233 -10.46 2.29 -0.42
N SER A 234 -9.35 2.87 0.04
CA SER A 234 -8.11 2.99 -0.72
C SER A 234 -6.89 3.17 0.20
N LEU A 235 -6.05 2.14 0.32
CA LEU A 235 -4.78 2.19 1.04
C LEU A 235 -3.63 2.25 0.04
N GLY A 236 -2.87 3.34 0.05
CA GLY A 236 -1.57 3.40 -0.64
C GLY A 236 -0.49 2.77 0.24
N ILE A 237 0.42 1.99 -0.34
CA ILE A 237 1.43 1.21 0.39
C ILE A 237 2.77 1.34 -0.33
N ASP A 238 3.72 1.99 0.32
CA ASP A 238 5.05 2.29 -0.21
C ASP A 238 6.03 1.15 0.10
N ARG A 239 6.21 0.82 1.39
CA ARG A 239 7.13 -0.24 1.81
C ARG A 239 6.71 -0.94 3.10
N VAL A 240 7.20 -2.16 3.26
CA VAL A 240 7.15 -2.96 4.49
C VAL A 240 8.58 -3.28 4.91
N LYS A 241 8.90 -2.98 6.16
CA LYS A 241 10.20 -3.20 6.79
C LYS A 241 10.03 -4.01 8.08
N VAL A 242 11.11 -4.61 8.56
CA VAL A 242 11.27 -5.04 9.96
C VAL A 242 12.16 -4.06 10.71
N TYR A 243 11.98 -3.93 12.02
CA TYR A 243 12.76 -3.03 12.87
C TYR A 243 13.31 -3.74 14.13
N ARG A 244 14.29 -3.10 14.78
CA ARG A 244 14.93 -3.47 16.04
C ARG A 244 15.11 -2.25 16.92
#